data_AF-A0A7X0SME8-F1
#
_entry.id   AF-A0A7X0SME8-F1
#
_cell.length_a   1.000
_cell.length_b   1.000
_cell.length_c   1.000
_cell.angle_alpha   90.00
_cell.angle_beta   90.00
_cell.angle_gamma   90.00
#
_symmetry.space_group_name_H-M   'P 1'
#
loop_
_entity.id
_entity.type
_entity.pdbx_description
1 polymer ?
#
loop_
_entity_poly.entity_id
_entity_poly.type
_entity_poly.pdbx_seq_one_letter_code
_entity_poly.pdbx_strand_id
1 'polypeptide(L)' 'MVSKYPLKDKPGRTMFVFERSGKFCGNIIKDHTDKEPAKLVFETERFDSIEALKEAYPPADEKKEQEA' A
#
# COMPACT_ATOMS: atom_id res chain seq x y z
N MET A 1 -0.14 6.92 9.42
CA MET A 1 -0.42 6.38 8.08
C MET A 1 -0.61 7.56 7.16
N VAL A 2 0.15 7.64 6.08
CA VAL A 2 0.19 8.77 5.13
C VAL A 2 -0.70 8.49 3.93
N SER A 3 -0.72 7.25 3.46
CA SER A 3 -1.56 6.83 2.34
C SER A 3 -1.90 5.35 2.48
N LYS A 4 -2.97 4.90 1.85
CA LYS A 4 -3.25 3.48 1.65
C LYS A 4 -3.82 3.28 0.25
N TYR A 5 -3.49 2.18 -0.39
CA TYR A 5 -3.99 1.86 -1.71
C TYR A 5 -3.94 0.35 -1.96
N PRO A 6 -4.89 -0.21 -2.73
CA PRO A 6 -4.83 -1.59 -3.19
C PRO A 6 -3.62 -1.79 -4.10
N LEU A 7 -2.97 -2.95 -4.09
CA LEU A 7 -1.82 -3.23 -4.96
C LEU A 7 -2.24 -3.78 -6.33
N LYS A 8 -1.61 -3.30 -7.40
CA LYS A 8 -1.90 -3.73 -8.78
C LYS A 8 -1.62 -5.21 -9.00
N ASP A 9 -0.43 -5.63 -8.59
CA ASP A 9 0.05 -7.00 -8.86
C ASP A 9 -0.50 -8.03 -7.87
N LYS A 10 -1.17 -7.58 -6.80
CA LYS A 10 -1.59 -8.45 -5.68
C LYS A 10 -3.04 -8.15 -5.28
N PRO A 11 -4.04 -8.71 -6.00
CA PRO A 11 -5.43 -8.57 -5.61
C PRO A 11 -5.68 -9.13 -4.21
N GLY A 12 -6.51 -8.44 -3.41
CA GLY A 12 -6.75 -8.79 -2.01
C GLY A 12 -5.62 -8.41 -1.05
N ARG A 13 -4.72 -7.51 -1.48
CA ARG A 13 -3.69 -6.91 -0.63
C ARG A 13 -3.72 -5.40 -0.74
N THR A 14 -3.66 -4.77 0.42
CA THR A 14 -3.63 -3.32 0.56
C THR A 14 -2.27 -2.87 1.05
N MET A 15 -1.68 -1.90 0.36
CA MET A 15 -0.48 -1.19 0.79
C MET A 15 -0.86 -0.07 1.75
N PHE A 16 -0.18 -0.01 2.89
CA PHE A 16 -0.31 1.06 3.88
C PHE A 16 1.01 1.80 3.98
N VAL A 17 1.04 3.05 3.52
CA VAL A 17 2.23 3.90 3.57
C VAL A 17 2.30 4.61 4.91
N PHE A 18 3.46 4.55 5.55
CA PHE A 18 3.79 5.26 6.77
C PHE A 18 5.03 6.11 6.52
N GLU A 19 5.09 7.29 7.12
CA GLU A 19 6.31 8.09 7.18
C GLU A 19 6.90 7.95 8.57
N ARG A 20 8.21 7.71 8.62
CA ARG A 20 8.97 7.57 9.86
C ARG A 20 10.33 8.21 9.68
N SER A 21 10.56 9.29 10.43
CA SER A 21 11.83 10.03 10.41
C SER A 21 12.18 10.57 9.02
N GLY A 22 11.19 11.06 8.27
CA GLY A 22 11.38 11.62 6.93
C GLY A 22 11.53 10.59 5.81
N LYS A 23 11.41 9.28 6.11
CA LYS A 23 11.39 8.20 5.11
C LYS A 23 10.03 7.52 5.07
N PHE A 24 9.66 6.97 3.91
CA PHE A 24 8.40 6.30 3.68
C PHE A 24 8.58 4.78 3.66
N CYS A 25 7.79 4.04 4.44
CA CYS A 25 7.71 2.58 4.37
C CYS A 25 6.29 2.14 4.07
N GLY A 26 6.16 1.02 3.38
CA GLY A 26 4.90 0.41 2.99
C GLY A 26 4.66 -0.87 3.77
N ASN A 27 3.48 -1.02 4.35
CA ASN A 27 3.04 -2.27 4.97
C ASN A 27 1.98 -2.90 4.08
N ILE A 28 2.31 -4.04 3.50
CA ILE A 28 1.40 -4.82 2.67
C ILE A 28 0.60 -5.74 3.60
N ILE A 29 -0.69 -5.48 3.68
CA ILE A 29 -1.63 -6.23 4.51
C ILE A 29 -2.51 -7.07 3.58
N LYS A 30 -2.65 -8.36 3.89
CA LYS A 30 -3.67 -9.22 3.26
C LYS A 30 -5.02 -8.83 3.84
N ASP A 31 -6.00 -8.60 2.98
CA ASP A 31 -7.32 -8.19 3.41
C ASP A 31 -7.98 -9.25 4.30
N HIS A 32 -8.81 -8.80 5.23
CA HIS A 32 -9.61 -9.67 6.07
C HIS A 32 -10.60 -10.45 5.20
N THR A 33 -10.71 -11.76 5.45
CA THR A 33 -11.76 -12.60 4.86
C THR A 33 -12.55 -13.27 5.98
N ASP A 34 -13.77 -13.73 5.73
CA ASP A 34 -14.59 -14.48 6.71
C ASP A 34 -13.83 -15.62 7.41
N LYS A 35 -12.79 -16.16 6.78
CA LYS A 35 -12.02 -17.30 7.26
C LYS A 35 -10.65 -16.93 7.84
N GLU A 36 -10.13 -15.73 7.56
CA GLU A 36 -8.79 -15.33 7.97
C GLU A 36 -8.72 -13.84 8.33
N PRO A 37 -8.14 -13.49 9.50
CA PRO A 37 -7.97 -12.10 9.88
C PRO A 37 -6.98 -11.38 8.94
N ALA A 38 -7.09 -10.06 8.86
CA ALA A 38 -6.11 -9.24 8.16
C ALA A 38 -4.72 -9.46 8.78
N LYS A 39 -3.73 -9.80 7.95
CA LYS A 39 -2.37 -10.10 8.39
C LYS A 39 -1.38 -9.23 7.64
N LEU A 40 -0.42 -8.66 8.37
CA LEU A 40 0.74 -8.04 7.76
C LEU A 40 1.53 -9.12 7.03
N VAL A 41 1.63 -8.99 5.71
CA VAL A 41 2.34 -9.95 4.86
C VAL A 41 3.78 -9.53 4.69
N PHE A 42 4.02 -8.22 4.58
CA PHE A 42 5.34 -7.70 4.27
C PHE A 42 5.46 -6.23 4.67
N GLU A 43 6.60 -5.84 5.21
CA GLU A 43 7.02 -4.44 5.36
C GLU A 43 8.07 -4.17 4.28
N THR A 44 7.86 -3.14 3.47
CA THR A 44 8.80 -2.74 2.43
C THR A 44 10.02 -2.06 3.03
N GLU A 45 11.07 -1.95 2.24
CA GLU A 45 12.17 -1.04 2.53
C GLU A 45 11.70 0.42 2.68
N ARG A 46 12.60 1.24 3.23
CA ARG A 46 12.35 2.66 3.45
C ARG A 46 12.77 3.45 2.21
N PHE A 47 11.81 4.13 1.61
CA PHE A 47 11.98 5.00 0.47
C PHE A 47 12.14 6.45 0.91
N ASP A 48 12.82 7.26 0.11
CA ASP A 48 12.96 8.70 0.36
C ASP A 48 11.72 9.50 -0.08
N SER A 49 10.84 8.92 -0.90
CA SER A 49 9.58 9.54 -1.33
C SER A 49 8.45 8.51 -1.48
N ILE A 50 7.21 8.98 -1.41
CA ILE A 50 6.01 8.16 -1.69
C ILE A 50 6.01 7.71 -3.16
N GLU A 51 6.52 8.55 -4.06
CA GLU A 51 6.59 8.25 -5.50
C GLU A 51 7.48 7.04 -5.78
N ALA A 52 8.67 6.97 -5.16
CA ALA A 52 9.56 5.81 -5.27
C ALA A 52 8.90 4.53 -4.72
N LEU A 53 8.15 4.66 -3.61
CA LEU A 53 7.39 3.53 -3.05
C LEU A 53 6.29 3.08 -4.01
N LYS A 54 5.55 4.02 -4.62
CA LYS A 54 4.50 3.71 -5.60
C LYS A 54 5.06 3.17 -6.92
N GLU A 55 6.28 3.53 -7.30
CA GLU A 55 6.93 2.95 -8.47
C GLU A 55 7.30 1.48 -8.24
N ALA A 56 7.86 1.17 -7.06
CA ALA A 56 8.18 -0.21 -6.67
C ALA A 56 6.93 -1.05 -6.37
N TYR A 57 5.88 -0.42 -5.83
CA TYR A 57 4.63 -1.04 -5.44
C TYR A 57 3.45 -0.25 -6.02
N PRO A 58 3.13 -0.45 -7.31
CA PRO A 58 2.11 0.33 -7.99
C PRO A 58 0.72 0.10 -7.39
N PRO A 59 -0.07 1.17 -7.23
CA PRO A 59 -1.47 1.03 -6.86
C PRO A 59 -2.22 0.27 -7.96
N ALA A 60 -3.19 -0.56 -7.55
CA ALA A 60 -4.16 -1.10 -8.48
C ALA A 60 -4.87 0.06 -9.15
N ASP A 61 -5.32 -0.16 -10.39
CA ASP A 61 -6.14 0.77 -11.13
C ASP A 61 -7.48 0.97 -10.38
N GLU A 62 -7.47 1.78 -9.33
CA GLU A 62 -8.62 2.57 -8.98
C GLU A 62 -8.75 3.56 -10.14
N LYS A 63 -9.74 3.30 -11.01
CA LYS A 63 -10.20 4.28 -11.97
C LYS A 63 -10.15 5.64 -11.29
N LYS A 64 -9.43 6.59 -11.90
CA LYS A 64 -9.51 8.00 -11.55
C LYS A 64 -10.99 8.41 -11.53
N GLU A 65 -11.63 8.34 -10.38
CA GLU A 65 -12.76 9.21 -10.07
C GLU A 65 -12.12 10.47 -9.47
N GLN A 66 -11.45 11.22 -10.35
CA GLN A 66 -11.34 12.66 -10.14
C GLN A 66 -12.70 13.20 -10.54
N GLU A 67 -13.53 13.43 -9.53
CA GLU A 67 -14.79 14.17 -9.61
C GLU A 67 -14.62 15.47 -10.41
N ALA A 68 -15.60 15.68 -11.29
CA ALA A 68 -16.29 16.93 -11.68
C ALA A 68 -15.48 18.09 -12.27
#